data_AF-A0A962Y710-F1
#
_entry.id   AF-A0A962Y710-F1
#
_cell.length_a   1.000
_cell.length_b   1.000
_cell.length_c   1.000
_cell.angle_alpha   90.00
_cell.angle_beta   90.00
_cell.angle_gamma   90.00
#
_symmetry.space_group_name_H-M   'P 1'
#
loop_
_entity.id
_entity.type
_entity.pdbx_description
1 polymer ?
#
loop_
_entity_poly.entity_id
_entity_poly.type
_entity_poly.pdbx_seq_one_letter_code
_entity_poly.pdbx_strand_id
1 'polypeptide(L)'
;GDSMEPEFPDECIVVVEPSDWCQHGMFVMALVEGVRWFRQYLKDEHGERLVALNDIYPPIELAGLEWKPEGIIMQRNLRRHQSKSGRREVKHYKYG
;
A
#
# COMPACT_ATOMS: atom_id res chain seq x y z
N GLY A 1 -4.82 7.10 8.68
CA GLY A 1 -3.97 8.19 8.19
C GLY A 1 -4.18 8.34 6.69
N ASP A 2 -3.70 9.44 6.14
CA ASP A 2 -3.95 9.95 4.78
C ASP A 2 -2.83 9.61 3.77
N SER A 3 -1.75 8.96 4.20
CA SER A 3 -0.59 8.72 3.32
C SER A 3 -0.87 7.86 2.08
N MET A 4 -1.96 7.07 2.09
CA MET A 4 -2.36 6.24 0.95
C MET A 4 -3.62 6.75 0.26
N GLU A 5 -4.01 8.00 0.53
CA GLU A 5 -5.08 8.68 -0.18
C GLU A 5 -4.67 9.04 -1.62
N PRO A 6 -5.62 9.12 -2.56
CA PRO A 6 -7.07 8.93 -2.39
C PRO A 6 -7.54 7.47 -2.52
N GLU A 7 -6.66 6.55 -2.94
CA GLU A 7 -7.05 5.16 -3.19
C GLU A 7 -7.44 4.45 -1.89
N PHE A 8 -6.74 4.69 -0.79
CA PHE A 8 -7.01 4.14 0.53
C PHE A 8 -7.31 5.27 1.52
N PRO A 9 -8.55 5.78 1.57
CA PRO A 9 -8.93 6.82 2.50
C PRO A 9 -8.83 6.34 3.95
N ASP A 10 -8.71 7.31 4.86
CA ASP A 10 -8.65 7.02 6.29
C ASP A 10 -9.80 6.11 6.73
N GLU A 11 -9.50 5.19 7.65
CA GLU A 11 -10.39 4.15 8.16
C GLU A 11 -10.94 3.14 7.13
N CYS A 12 -10.46 3.12 5.89
CA CYS A 12 -10.87 2.06 4.96
C CYS A 12 -10.35 0.70 5.44
N ILE A 13 -11.09 -0.36 5.13
CA ILE A 13 -10.70 -1.72 5.51
C ILE A 13 -9.99 -2.36 4.32
N VAL A 14 -8.79 -2.88 4.54
CA VAL A 14 -8.05 -3.65 3.54
C VAL A 14 -8.02 -5.13 3.91
N VAL A 15 -8.02 -6.00 2.90
CA VAL A 15 -7.71 -7.42 3.07
C VAL A 15 -6.29 -7.65 2.60
N VAL A 16 -5.48 -8.20 3.51
CA VAL A 16 -4.07 -8.49 3.30
C VAL A 16 -3.89 -9.99 3.16
N GLU A 17 -3.25 -10.41 2.08
CA GLU A 17 -2.77 -11.78 1.92
C GLU A 17 -1.33 -11.86 2.44
N PRO A 18 -1.03 -12.68 3.47
CA PRO A 18 0.33 -12.87 3.95
C PRO A 18 1.25 -13.35 2.83
N SER A 19 2.37 -12.66 2.64
CA SER A 19 3.31 -12.93 1.56
C SER A 19 4.69 -12.37 1.91
N ASP A 20 5.72 -13.12 1.58
CA ASP A 20 7.14 -12.74 1.67
C ASP A 20 7.72 -12.26 0.34
N TRP A 21 6.87 -12.10 -0.69
CA TRP A 21 7.23 -11.55 -1.99
C TRP A 21 6.28 -10.43 -2.41
N CYS A 22 6.74 -9.59 -3.33
CA CYS A 22 5.93 -8.59 -4.02
C CYS A 22 6.58 -8.20 -5.37
N GLN A 23 5.86 -7.46 -6.20
CA GLN A 23 6.32 -6.97 -7.50
C GLN A 23 6.01 -5.47 -7.65
N HIS A 24 6.71 -4.82 -8.59
CA HIS A 24 6.50 -3.41 -8.91
C HIS A 24 5.01 -3.08 -9.08
N GLY A 25 4.56 -2.01 -8.42
CA GLY A 25 3.21 -1.50 -8.48
C GLY A 25 2.25 -2.10 -7.45
N MET A 26 2.65 -3.15 -6.70
CA MET A 26 1.81 -3.74 -5.67
C MET A 26 1.68 -2.85 -4.44
N PHE A 27 0.49 -2.87 -3.83
CA PHE A 27 0.27 -2.33 -2.50
C PHE A 27 0.64 -3.38 -1.46
N VAL A 28 1.48 -3.03 -0.49
CA VAL A 28 2.08 -3.99 0.45
C VAL A 28 2.04 -3.48 1.88
N MET A 29 1.95 -4.44 2.80
CA MET A 29 2.44 -4.29 4.17
C MET A 29 3.90 -4.72 4.18
N ALA A 30 4.80 -3.87 4.64
CA ALA A 30 6.23 -4.18 4.71
C ALA A 30 6.81 -3.77 6.07
N LEU A 31 7.79 -4.52 6.55
CA LEU A 31 8.62 -4.15 7.70
C LEU A 31 9.93 -3.58 7.16
N VAL A 32 10.28 -2.37 7.57
CA VAL A 32 11.55 -1.70 7.24
C VAL A 32 12.19 -1.26 8.53
N GLU A 33 13.40 -1.74 8.84
CA GLU A 33 14.13 -1.39 10.08
C GLU A 33 13.27 -1.53 11.35
N GLY A 34 12.44 -2.59 11.39
CA GLY A 34 11.52 -2.87 12.51
C GLY A 34 10.23 -2.04 12.55
N VAL A 35 10.00 -1.15 11.58
CA VAL A 35 8.77 -0.34 11.47
C VAL A 35 7.88 -0.86 10.36
N ARG A 36 6.59 -1.03 10.64
CA ARG A 36 5.59 -1.45 9.65
C ARG A 36 5.08 -0.29 8.81
N TRP A 37 5.04 -0.49 7.51
CA TRP A 37 4.60 0.46 6.52
C TRP A 37 3.50 -0.13 5.63
N PHE A 38 2.49 0.69 5.34
CA PHE A 38 1.55 0.45 4.26
C PHE A 38 1.85 1.42 3.11
N ARG A 39 2.36 0.88 2.00
CA ARG A 39 2.89 1.64 0.86
C ARG A 39 2.66 0.91 -0.46
N GLN A 40 2.84 1.62 -1.57
CA GLN A 40 3.05 0.98 -2.86
C GLN A 40 4.53 0.66 -3.03
N TYR A 41 4.84 -0.57 -3.42
CA TYR A 41 6.21 -0.96 -3.74
C TYR A 41 6.52 -0.66 -5.20
N LEU A 42 7.58 0.11 -5.45
CA LEU A 42 8.07 0.43 -6.78
C LEU A 42 9.50 -0.10 -6.93
N LYS A 43 9.72 -0.82 -8.02
CA LYS A 43 11.04 -1.26 -8.49
C LYS A 43 11.19 -0.90 -9.96
N ASP A 44 11.85 0.21 -10.24
CA ASP A 44 12.03 0.75 -11.60
C ASP A 44 13.46 1.30 -11.77
N GLU A 45 13.68 2.12 -12.81
CA GLU A 45 14.99 2.71 -13.12
C GLU A 45 15.54 3.63 -12.01
N HIS A 46 14.67 4.12 -11.12
CA HIS A 46 15.07 4.93 -9.97
C HIS A 46 15.39 4.08 -8.73
N GLY A 47 15.35 2.76 -8.84
CA GLY A 47 15.64 1.84 -7.76
C GLY A 47 14.40 1.27 -7.08
N GLU A 48 14.61 0.74 -5.88
CA GLU A 48 13.61 0.01 -5.10
C GLU A 48 13.16 0.86 -3.91
N ARG A 49 11.87 1.20 -3.86
CA ARG A 49 11.32 2.13 -2.88
C ARG A 49 9.89 1.78 -2.47
N LEU A 50 9.52 2.21 -1.27
CA LEU A 50 8.13 2.22 -0.80
C LEU A 50 7.57 3.63 -0.87
N VAL A 51 6.47 3.81 -1.59
CA VAL A 51 5.90 5.12 -1.93
C VAL A 51 4.49 5.27 -1.37
N ALA A 52 4.23 6.44 -0.83
CA ALA A 52 2.91 6.90 -0.42
C ALA A 52 2.13 7.36 -1.66
N LEU A 53 0.80 7.18 -1.70
CA LEU A 53 -0.01 7.77 -2.79
C LEU A 53 -0.28 9.25 -2.57
N ASN A 54 -0.12 9.72 -1.34
CA ASN A 54 -0.13 11.12 -1.00
C ASN A 54 1.31 11.66 -1.00
N ASP A 55 1.62 12.50 -1.98
CA ASP A 55 2.98 13.00 -2.28
C ASP A 55 3.60 13.87 -1.19
N ILE A 56 2.84 14.29 -0.16
CA ILE A 56 3.42 14.99 1.00
C ILE A 56 4.33 14.09 1.84
N TYR A 57 4.16 12.77 1.70
CA TYR A 57 4.97 11.78 2.38
C TYR A 57 6.14 11.37 1.49
N PRO A 58 7.39 11.51 1.96
CA PRO A 58 8.54 11.14 1.15
C PRO A 58 8.57 9.63 0.88
N PRO A 59 9.17 9.21 -0.25
CA PRO A 59 9.45 7.81 -0.50
C PRO A 59 10.47 7.27 0.52
N ILE A 60 10.39 5.97 0.78
CA ILE A 60 11.38 5.23 1.57
C ILE A 60 12.23 4.46 0.58
N GLU A 61 13.45 4.95 0.33
CA GLU A 61 14.45 4.22 -0.44
C GLU A 61 14.88 2.97 0.33
N LEU A 62 14.78 1.80 -0.30
CA LEU A 62 15.04 0.52 0.37
C LEU A 62 16.50 0.06 0.24
N ALA A 63 17.29 0.71 -0.62
CA ALA A 63 18.69 0.39 -0.82
C ALA A 63 19.48 0.53 0.49
N GLY A 64 20.08 -0.57 0.95
CA GLY A 64 20.89 -0.60 2.17
C GLY A 64 20.10 -0.69 3.47
N LEU A 65 18.77 -0.82 3.42
CA LEU A 65 17.93 -1.07 4.59
C LEU A 65 17.57 -2.55 4.72
N GLU A 66 17.44 -3.02 5.95
CA GLU A 66 16.77 -4.29 6.25
C GLU A 66 15.27 -4.10 6.04
N TRP A 67 14.72 -4.82 5.06
CA TRP A 67 13.29 -4.81 4.84
C TRP A 67 12.75 -6.16 4.35
N LYS A 68 11.46 -6.38 4.61
CA LYS A 68 10.71 -7.53 4.08
C LYS A 68 9.25 -7.16 3.84
N PRO A 69 8.61 -7.64 2.76
CA PRO A 69 7.16 -7.65 2.69
C PRO A 69 6.60 -8.63 3.75
N GLU A 70 5.49 -8.25 4.37
CA GLU A 70 4.72 -9.10 5.29
C GLU A 70 3.35 -9.48 4.69
N GLY A 71 2.90 -8.78 3.64
CA GLY A 71 1.70 -9.14 2.91
C GLY A 71 1.37 -8.19 1.76
N ILE A 72 0.53 -8.67 0.85
CA ILE A 72 0.04 -7.93 -0.31
C ILE A 72 -1.42 -7.52 -0.08
N ILE A 73 -1.79 -6.30 -0.44
CA ILE A 73 -3.17 -5.82 -0.35
C ILE A 73 -3.98 -6.35 -1.54
N MET A 74 -4.95 -7.22 -1.27
CA MET A 74 -5.78 -7.87 -2.30
C MET A 74 -7.15 -7.22 -2.44
N GLN A 75 -7.62 -6.51 -1.42
CA GLN A 75 -8.94 -5.88 -1.45
C GLN A 75 -8.97 -4.62 -0.60
N ARG A 76 -9.82 -3.66 -1.01
CA ARG A 76 -10.19 -2.48 -0.23
C ARG A 76 -11.72 -2.39 -0.16
N ASN A 77 -12.21 -2.13 1.05
CA ASN A 77 -13.61 -1.92 1.37
C ASN A 77 -13.82 -0.50 1.89
N LEU A 78 -14.66 0.26 1.19
CA LEU A 78 -15.12 1.57 1.61
C LEU A 78 -16.50 1.49 2.28
N ARG A 79 -16.64 2.27 3.35
CA ARG A 79 -17.91 2.64 3.97
C ARG A 79 -18.60 3.71 3.14
N ARG A 80 -19.92 3.89 3.38
CA ARG A 80 -20.74 4.85 2.63
C ARG A 80 -20.17 6.27 2.65
N HIS A 81 -19.70 6.74 3.80
CA HIS A 81 -19.14 8.09 3.97
C HIS A 81 -17.77 8.29 3.30
N GLN A 82 -17.07 7.20 2.96
CA GLN A 82 -15.77 7.24 2.25
C GLN A 82 -15.95 7.18 0.74
N SER A 83 -17.12 6.75 0.25
CA SER A 83 -17.40 6.60 -1.17
C SER A 83 -18.00 7.88 -1.76
N LYS A 84 -17.67 8.20 -3.01
CA LYS A 84 -18.34 9.28 -3.75
C LYS A 84 -19.81 8.94 -4.06
N SER A 85 -20.14 7.66 -4.18
CA SER A 85 -21.49 7.18 -4.51
C SER A 85 -22.46 7.13 -3.31
N GLY A 86 -21.98 7.35 -2.08
CA GLY A 86 -22.76 7.13 -0.85
C GLY A 86 -23.11 5.66 -0.58
N ARG A 87 -22.46 4.72 -1.27
CA ARG A 87 -22.67 3.27 -1.15
C ARG A 87 -21.42 2.59 -0.59
N ARG A 88 -21.55 1.35 -0.13
CA ARG A 88 -20.35 0.55 0.16
C ARG A 88 -19.69 0.22 -1.17
N GLU A 89 -18.39 0.39 -1.26
CA GLU A 89 -17.62 0.04 -2.45
C GLU A 89 -16.55 -0.97 -2.08
N VAL A 90 -16.38 -1.98 -2.92
CA VAL A 90 -15.35 -3.01 -2.78
C VAL A 90 -14.53 -3.01 -4.05
N LYS A 91 -13.21 -2.95 -3.90
CA LYS A 91 -12.26 -3.09 -5.01
C LYS A 91 -11.34 -4.26 -4.71
N HIS A 92 -11.24 -5.18 -5.66
CA HIS A 92 -10.26 -6.26 -5.65
C HIS A 92 -9.08 -5.86 -6.53
N TYR A 93 -7.87 -5.96 -6.00
CA TYR A 93 -6.65 -5.73 -6.75
C TYR A 93 -6.24 -7.05 -7.41
N LYS A 94 -5.85 -6.97 -8.68
CA LYS A 94 -5.30 -8.09 -9.44
C LYS A 94 -3.89 -7.72 -9.83
N TYR A 95 -2.94 -8.53 -9.40
CA TYR A 95 -1.55 -8.40 -9.78
C TYR A 95 -1.24 -9.55 -10.75
N GLY A 96 -0.57 -9.21 -11.85
CA GLY A 96 -0.34 -10.10 -12.99
C GLY A 96 0.84 -11.04 -12.80
#